data_AF-G4YGF1-F1
#
_entry.id   AF-G4YGF1-F1
#
_cell.length_a   1.000
_cell.length_b   1.000
_cell.length_c   1.000
_cell.angle_alpha   90.00
_cell.angle_beta   90.00
_cell.angle_gamma   90.00
#
_symmetry.space_group_name_H-M   'P 1'
#
loop_
_entity.id
_entity.type
_entity.pdbx_description
1 polymer ?
#
loop_
_entity_poly.entity_id
_entity_poly.type
_entity_poly.pdbx_seq_one_letter_code
_entity_poly.pdbx_strand_id
1 'polypeptide(L)'
;IDIFNVDMNDADIAGAHGVCCQCYGYAPSNDTGGCGRIARGDKYCCGGETAMYDTCMTTFSEWAEDSRKQLAAKAKASTATWKIVNSHYSPVQHYKVDGMNRWFDALRGSGIHAFIYGHTHGEKHDYSASLKMHFVENGAGGGMKKEFASTIPDVAAKYVKKMWAYTGDEYGFMSVSKKWLKLQYHTADNKWNFTENSTDLTVGGDSTVHCWYIPVDGAEGKAC
;
A
#
# COMPACT_ATOMS: atom_id res chain seq x y z
N ILE A 1 13.80 -1.83 15.98
CA ILE A 1 13.00 -1.43 14.79
C ILE A 1 11.59 -1.35 15.31
N ASP A 2 10.90 -0.24 15.07
CA ASP A 2 9.48 -0.14 15.38
C ASP A 2 8.69 -0.20 14.07
N ILE A 3 7.65 -1.04 14.06
CA ILE A 3 6.72 -1.18 12.96
C ILE A 3 5.35 -0.73 13.46
N PHE A 4 4.82 0.32 12.85
CA PHE A 4 3.52 0.87 13.15
C PHE A 4 2.52 0.31 12.15
N ASN A 5 1.66 -0.61 12.61
CA ASN A 5 0.52 -1.07 11.83
C ASN A 5 -0.59 -0.03 11.99
N VAL A 6 -1.07 0.52 10.87
CA VAL A 6 -2.06 1.60 10.88
C VAL A 6 -3.30 1.23 10.08
N ASP A 7 -4.47 1.63 10.59
CA ASP A 7 -5.71 1.55 9.84
C ASP A 7 -5.78 2.73 8.85
N MET A 8 -6.11 2.40 7.61
CA MET A 8 -6.26 3.34 6.49
C MET A 8 -7.53 3.04 5.70
N ASN A 9 -8.51 2.40 6.33
CA ASN A 9 -9.71 1.98 5.62
C ASN A 9 -10.58 3.16 5.18
N ASP A 10 -10.34 4.39 5.68
CA ASP A 10 -10.91 5.62 5.12
C ASP A 10 -10.34 6.03 3.74
N ALA A 11 -9.54 5.16 3.10
CA ALA A 11 -9.05 5.36 1.73
C ALA A 11 -10.19 5.66 0.74
N ASP A 12 -9.98 6.68 -0.09
CA ASP A 12 -10.94 7.15 -1.09
C ASP A 12 -11.16 6.14 -2.24
N ILE A 13 -10.16 5.30 -2.49
CA ILE A 13 -10.18 4.32 -3.58
C ILE A 13 -10.21 2.92 -2.97
N ALA A 14 -11.29 2.19 -3.24
CA ALA A 14 -11.52 0.80 -2.81
C ALA A 14 -11.44 0.54 -1.29
N GLY A 15 -11.33 1.58 -0.47
CA GLY A 15 -11.43 1.52 1.00
C GLY A 15 -12.88 1.48 1.49
N ALA A 16 -13.21 2.40 2.39
CA ALA A 16 -14.46 2.40 3.16
C ALA A 16 -15.69 2.33 2.27
N HIS A 17 -15.69 2.98 1.11
CA HIS A 17 -16.81 2.91 0.17
C HIS A 17 -17.16 1.47 -0.23
N GLY A 18 -16.15 0.66 -0.58
CA GLY A 18 -16.36 -0.74 -0.97
C GLY A 18 -16.86 -1.59 0.20
N VAL A 19 -16.25 -1.40 1.38
CA VAL A 19 -16.60 -2.14 2.59
C VAL A 19 -17.98 -1.77 3.11
N CYS A 20 -18.35 -0.49 3.07
CA CYS A 20 -19.64 -0.01 3.57
C CYS A 20 -20.75 -0.40 2.60
N CYS A 21 -20.56 -0.23 1.30
CA CYS A 21 -21.60 -0.59 0.34
C CYS A 21 -21.84 -2.10 0.25
N GLN A 22 -20.79 -2.93 0.38
CA GLN A 22 -20.85 -4.39 0.25
C GLN A 22 -21.54 -4.87 -1.05
N CYS A 23 -21.19 -4.26 -2.18
CA CYS A 23 -21.90 -4.45 -3.45
C CYS A 23 -22.18 -5.92 -3.79
N TYR A 24 -21.16 -6.76 -3.69
CA TYR A 24 -21.26 -8.19 -4.05
C TYR A 24 -22.20 -8.99 -3.14
N GLY A 25 -22.53 -8.47 -1.95
CA GLY A 25 -23.54 -9.06 -1.08
C GLY A 25 -24.97 -8.69 -1.48
N TYR A 26 -25.17 -7.55 -2.16
CA TYR A 26 -26.49 -7.05 -2.57
C TYR A 26 -26.78 -7.22 -4.07
N ALA A 27 -25.74 -7.35 -4.90
CA ALA A 27 -25.88 -7.58 -6.32
C ALA A 27 -26.37 -9.00 -6.61
N PRO A 28 -27.24 -9.20 -7.62
CA PRO A 28 -27.59 -10.52 -8.12
C PRO A 28 -26.32 -11.29 -8.53
N SER A 29 -26.32 -12.62 -8.34
CA SER A 29 -25.15 -13.49 -8.59
C SER A 29 -24.60 -13.46 -10.03
N ASN A 30 -25.31 -12.82 -10.96
CA ASN A 30 -24.93 -12.65 -12.36
C ASN A 30 -24.60 -11.19 -12.77
N ASP A 31 -24.67 -10.22 -11.85
CA ASP A 31 -24.40 -8.79 -12.13
C ASP A 31 -23.28 -8.24 -11.23
N THR A 32 -22.05 -8.67 -11.51
CA THR A 32 -20.85 -8.14 -10.84
C THR A 32 -20.29 -6.89 -11.53
N GLY A 33 -20.83 -6.51 -12.70
CA GLY A 33 -20.33 -5.40 -13.51
C GLY A 33 -20.73 -4.01 -12.98
N GLY A 34 -21.82 -3.92 -12.20
CA GLY A 34 -22.31 -2.65 -11.64
C GLY A 34 -21.50 -2.12 -10.45
N CYS A 35 -20.74 -2.97 -9.75
CA CYS A 35 -20.10 -2.62 -8.48
C CYS A 35 -18.98 -1.57 -8.58
N GLY A 36 -18.46 -1.30 -9.77
CA GLY A 36 -17.49 -0.23 -9.98
C GLY A 36 -18.08 1.18 -9.98
N ARG A 37 -19.41 1.34 -9.95
CA ARG A 37 -20.11 2.64 -10.07
C ARG A 37 -21.20 2.88 -9.04
N ILE A 38 -21.38 1.98 -8.09
CA ILE A 38 -22.38 2.14 -7.05
C ILE A 38 -22.04 3.33 -6.16
N ALA A 39 -23.07 3.97 -5.62
CA ALA A 39 -22.93 5.09 -4.71
C ALA A 39 -23.83 4.93 -3.49
N ARG A 40 -23.62 5.79 -2.49
CA ARG A 40 -24.53 5.95 -1.35
C ARG A 40 -25.98 6.07 -1.84
N GLY A 41 -26.86 5.21 -1.35
CA GLY A 41 -28.29 5.21 -1.69
C GLY A 41 -28.68 4.33 -2.89
N ASP A 42 -27.71 3.75 -3.60
CA ASP A 42 -28.01 2.70 -4.58
C ASP A 42 -28.55 1.44 -3.90
N LYS A 43 -29.49 0.76 -4.54
CA LYS A 43 -30.04 -0.53 -4.05
C LYS A 43 -28.98 -1.63 -3.84
N TYR A 44 -27.81 -1.48 -4.47
CA TYR A 44 -26.68 -2.41 -4.31
C TYR A 44 -25.62 -1.90 -3.33
N CYS A 45 -25.83 -0.74 -2.70
CA CYS A 45 -25.01 -0.21 -1.62
C CYS A 45 -25.85 -0.21 -0.34
N CYS A 46 -25.58 -1.09 0.61
CA CYS A 46 -26.37 -1.22 1.84
C CYS A 46 -27.88 -1.46 1.58
N GLY A 47 -28.27 -2.04 0.44
CA GLY A 47 -29.68 -2.16 0.06
C GLY A 47 -30.38 -0.82 -0.22
N GLY A 48 -29.64 0.28 -0.38
CA GLY A 48 -30.15 1.65 -0.48
C GLY A 48 -30.27 2.37 0.87
N GLU A 49 -29.89 1.71 1.97
CA GLU A 49 -29.98 2.27 3.31
C GLU A 49 -28.79 3.24 3.56
N THR A 50 -29.10 4.54 3.60
CA THR A 50 -28.06 5.57 3.71
C THR A 50 -27.52 5.75 5.12
N ALA A 51 -28.29 5.44 6.16
CA ALA A 51 -27.86 5.68 7.54
C ALA A 51 -26.81 4.65 7.99
N MET A 52 -26.94 3.39 7.57
CA MET A 52 -25.99 2.30 7.72
C MET A 52 -24.71 2.61 6.94
N TYR A 53 -24.84 3.07 5.70
CA TYR A 53 -23.69 3.54 4.92
C TYR A 53 -22.95 4.68 5.65
N ASP A 54 -23.67 5.72 6.06
CA ASP A 54 -23.08 6.89 6.73
C ASP A 54 -22.44 6.52 8.08
N THR A 55 -23.10 5.64 8.85
CA THR A 55 -22.57 5.11 10.11
C THR A 55 -21.25 4.38 9.86
N CYS A 56 -21.23 3.48 8.88
CA CYS A 56 -20.02 2.74 8.51
C CYS A 56 -18.88 3.66 8.06
N MET A 57 -19.16 4.63 7.19
CA MET A 57 -18.17 5.61 6.72
C MET A 57 -17.63 6.46 7.88
N THR A 58 -18.50 6.84 8.82
CA THR A 58 -18.11 7.60 10.02
C THR A 58 -17.16 6.79 10.90
N THR A 59 -17.48 5.52 11.16
CA THR A 59 -16.62 4.62 11.94
C THR A 59 -15.22 4.48 11.32
N PHE A 60 -15.12 4.27 10.01
CA PHE A 60 -13.81 4.19 9.35
C PHE A 60 -13.04 5.52 9.42
N SER A 61 -13.74 6.64 9.27
CA SER A 61 -13.13 7.96 9.40
C SER A 61 -12.58 8.18 10.82
N GLU A 62 -13.32 7.80 11.86
CA GLU A 62 -12.89 7.90 13.25
C GLU A 62 -11.66 7.03 13.54
N TRP A 63 -11.65 5.77 13.08
CA TRP A 63 -10.52 4.86 13.26
C TRP A 63 -9.27 5.31 12.52
N ALA A 64 -9.42 5.90 11.33
CA ALA A 64 -8.30 6.42 10.57
C ALA A 64 -7.74 7.72 11.18
N GLU A 65 -8.60 8.62 11.69
CA GLU A 65 -8.16 9.80 12.45
C GLU A 65 -7.42 9.41 13.72
N ASP A 66 -7.92 8.41 14.45
CA ASP A 66 -7.23 7.88 15.63
C ASP A 66 -5.89 7.23 15.24
N SER A 67 -5.84 6.45 14.16
CA SER A 67 -4.60 5.86 13.64
C SER A 67 -3.55 6.93 13.29
N ARG A 68 -3.94 8.02 12.62
CA ARG A 68 -3.06 9.16 12.33
C ARG A 68 -2.50 9.80 13.59
N LYS A 69 -3.36 10.05 14.60
CA LYS A 69 -2.95 10.63 15.89
C LYS A 69 -2.00 9.71 16.66
N GLN A 70 -2.34 8.44 16.76
CA GLN A 70 -1.52 7.45 17.44
C GLN A 70 -0.17 7.26 16.74
N LEU A 71 -0.14 7.21 15.41
CA LEU A 71 1.09 7.13 14.63
C LEU A 71 2.01 8.30 14.94
N ALA A 72 1.51 9.53 14.83
CA ALA A 72 2.31 10.74 15.08
C ALA A 72 2.89 10.75 16.51
N ALA A 73 2.09 10.40 17.51
CA ALA A 73 2.52 10.35 18.90
C ALA A 73 3.55 9.24 19.15
N LYS A 74 3.28 8.01 18.69
CA LYS A 74 4.14 6.84 18.93
C LYS A 74 5.45 6.93 18.13
N ALA A 75 5.41 7.41 16.89
CA ALA A 75 6.62 7.63 16.09
C ALA A 75 7.54 8.68 16.72
N LYS A 76 6.97 9.77 17.27
CA LYS A 76 7.73 10.78 18.01
C LYS A 76 8.35 10.24 19.31
N ALA A 77 7.62 9.40 20.03
CA ALA A 77 8.10 8.79 21.28
C ALA A 77 9.13 7.67 21.06
N SER A 78 9.12 7.04 19.88
CA SER A 78 10.00 5.93 19.56
C SER A 78 11.48 6.35 19.50
N THR A 79 12.32 5.61 20.22
CA THR A 79 13.79 5.72 20.20
C THR A 79 14.44 4.70 19.25
N ALA A 80 13.64 3.91 18.52
CA ALA A 80 14.15 2.93 17.59
C ALA A 80 14.89 3.60 16.42
N THR A 81 16.01 3.01 16.02
CA THR A 81 16.80 3.45 14.86
C THR A 81 15.97 3.47 13.58
N TRP A 82 15.22 2.39 13.34
CA TRP A 82 14.35 2.27 12.18
C TRP A 82 12.90 2.29 12.61
N LYS A 83 12.12 3.09 11.89
CA LYS A 83 10.68 3.30 12.08
C LYS A 83 10.02 3.06 10.73
N ILE A 84 9.07 2.14 10.71
CA ILE A 84 8.41 1.66 9.50
C ILE A 84 6.91 1.73 9.73
N VAL A 85 6.16 2.16 8.72
CA VAL A 85 4.70 1.99 8.70
C VAL A 85 4.36 0.78 7.86
N ASN A 86 3.40 -0.01 8.33
CA ASN A 86 2.78 -1.09 7.59
C ASN A 86 1.28 -0.83 7.51
N SER A 87 0.71 -0.89 6.31
CA SER A 87 -0.71 -0.69 6.07
C SER A 87 -1.18 -1.49 4.85
N HIS A 88 -2.47 -1.54 4.62
CA HIS A 88 -3.00 -2.08 3.36
C HIS A 88 -2.92 -1.03 2.23
N TYR A 89 -3.33 0.21 2.51
CA TYR A 89 -3.40 1.30 1.53
C TYR A 89 -2.20 2.24 1.60
N SER A 90 -2.02 3.05 0.56
CA SER A 90 -1.00 4.10 0.47
C SER A 90 -1.62 5.49 0.42
N PRO A 91 -1.09 6.47 1.18
CA PRO A 91 -1.55 7.85 1.12
C PRO A 91 -1.30 8.50 -0.25
N VAL A 92 -0.36 7.96 -1.03
CA VAL A 92 0.02 8.50 -2.36
C VAL A 92 -0.97 8.06 -3.45
N GLN A 93 -1.52 6.86 -3.31
CA GLN A 93 -2.23 6.19 -4.41
C GLN A 93 -3.72 6.03 -4.15
N HIS A 94 -4.10 5.78 -2.90
CA HIS A 94 -5.46 5.35 -2.54
C HIS A 94 -6.28 6.47 -1.90
N TYR A 95 -5.72 7.68 -1.84
CA TYR A 95 -6.39 8.86 -1.32
C TYR A 95 -6.43 9.99 -2.34
N LYS A 96 -7.50 10.77 -2.29
CA LYS A 96 -7.59 12.09 -2.89
C LYS A 96 -6.77 13.09 -2.08
N VAL A 97 -6.65 14.29 -2.62
CA VAL A 97 -5.75 15.35 -2.10
C VAL A 97 -5.94 15.60 -0.60
N ASP A 98 -7.17 15.69 -0.10
CA ASP A 98 -7.43 15.99 1.31
C ASP A 98 -6.97 14.86 2.24
N GLY A 99 -7.31 13.61 1.92
CA GLY A 99 -6.88 12.44 2.69
C GLY A 99 -5.37 12.23 2.63
N MET A 100 -4.77 12.40 1.45
CA MET A 100 -3.31 12.37 1.26
C MET A 100 -2.62 13.40 2.16
N ASN A 101 -3.11 14.64 2.17
CA ASN A 101 -2.54 15.72 2.98
C ASN A 101 -2.63 15.42 4.48
N ARG A 102 -3.77 14.89 4.97
CA ARG A 102 -3.91 14.48 6.39
C ARG A 102 -2.87 13.43 6.78
N TRP A 103 -2.63 12.45 5.92
CA TRP A 103 -1.56 11.46 6.15
C TRP A 103 -0.17 12.08 6.08
N PHE A 104 0.09 12.94 5.10
CA PHE A 104 1.39 13.61 4.99
C PHE A 104 1.68 14.49 6.20
N ASP A 105 0.67 15.14 6.77
CA ASP A 105 0.83 15.93 7.99
C ASP A 105 1.13 15.05 9.21
N ALA A 106 0.50 13.87 9.34
CA ALA A 106 0.82 12.90 10.38
C ALA A 106 2.24 12.30 10.23
N LEU A 107 2.73 12.15 8.99
CA LEU A 107 4.03 11.57 8.68
C LEU A 107 5.18 12.58 8.76
N ARG A 108 4.91 13.87 8.58
CA ARG A 108 5.94 14.91 8.48
C ARG A 108 6.76 15.02 9.76
N GLY A 109 8.08 14.86 9.64
CA GLY A 109 8.98 14.96 10.79
C GLY A 109 8.86 13.81 11.80
N SER A 110 8.15 12.73 11.46
CA SER A 110 7.98 11.55 12.32
C SER A 110 9.27 10.73 12.49
N GLY A 111 10.23 10.88 11.57
CA GLY A 111 11.41 10.02 11.48
C GLY A 111 11.10 8.61 10.98
N ILE A 112 9.94 8.39 10.34
CA ILE A 112 9.61 7.15 9.63
C ILE A 112 10.41 7.10 8.34
N HIS A 113 11.03 5.95 8.06
CA HIS A 113 11.95 5.78 6.94
C HIS A 113 11.28 5.10 5.75
N ALA A 114 10.40 4.14 6.03
CA ALA A 114 9.70 3.37 5.02
C ALA A 114 8.22 3.24 5.37
N PHE A 115 7.37 3.37 4.36
CA PHE A 115 5.94 3.16 4.41
C PHE A 115 5.62 2.01 3.47
N ILE A 116 5.27 0.85 4.03
CA ILE A 116 5.03 -0.39 3.31
C ILE A 116 3.54 -0.60 3.19
N TYR A 117 3.08 -0.90 1.98
CA TYR A 117 1.67 -1.07 1.67
C TYR A 117 1.46 -2.10 0.56
N GLY A 118 0.21 -2.47 0.33
CA GLY A 118 -0.21 -3.32 -0.78
C GLY A 118 -1.45 -2.74 -1.45
N HIS A 119 -2.56 -3.49 -1.38
CA HIS A 119 -3.83 -3.23 -2.05
C HIS A 119 -3.76 -3.31 -3.58
N THR A 120 -2.93 -2.50 -4.20
CA THR A 120 -2.54 -2.72 -5.60
C THR A 120 -1.70 -3.98 -5.65
N HIS A 121 -2.06 -4.95 -6.49
CA HIS A 121 -1.33 -6.22 -6.63
C HIS A 121 -0.03 -6.07 -7.46
N GLY A 122 0.72 -5.00 -7.19
CA GLY A 122 1.95 -4.63 -7.87
C GLY A 122 3.14 -4.51 -6.90
N GLU A 123 4.28 -4.14 -7.48
CA GLU A 123 5.57 -4.02 -6.81
C GLU A 123 6.23 -2.69 -7.21
N LYS A 124 6.52 -1.81 -6.23
CA LYS A 124 7.01 -0.46 -6.52
C LYS A 124 7.79 0.16 -5.37
N HIS A 125 8.79 0.95 -5.73
CA HIS A 125 9.55 1.78 -4.81
C HIS A 125 9.51 3.25 -5.25
N ASP A 126 9.01 4.12 -4.38
CA ASP A 126 8.98 5.56 -4.56
C ASP A 126 9.67 6.29 -3.39
N TYR A 127 10.02 7.56 -3.58
CA TYR A 127 10.68 8.38 -2.55
C TYR A 127 10.06 9.77 -2.45
N SER A 128 9.89 10.28 -1.23
CA SER A 128 9.51 11.65 -0.94
C SER A 128 10.62 12.39 -0.20
N ALA A 129 11.22 13.39 -0.85
CA ALA A 129 12.20 14.26 -0.23
C ALA A 129 11.60 15.13 0.89
N SER A 130 10.35 15.60 0.71
CA SER A 130 9.66 16.43 1.70
C SER A 130 9.31 15.69 2.98
N LEU A 131 9.05 14.37 2.88
CA LEU A 131 8.79 13.52 4.05
C LEU A 131 10.04 12.79 4.54
N LYS A 132 11.12 12.78 3.75
CA LYS A 132 12.33 11.96 3.97
C LYS A 132 11.99 10.47 4.15
N MET A 133 11.14 9.97 3.26
CA MET A 133 10.49 8.67 3.42
C MET A 133 10.40 7.93 2.09
N HIS A 134 10.58 6.62 2.17
CA HIS A 134 10.37 5.67 1.07
C HIS A 134 8.99 5.06 1.13
N PHE A 135 8.33 4.95 -0.01
CA PHE A 135 7.04 4.27 -0.18
C PHE A 135 7.28 2.97 -0.93
N VAL A 136 6.91 1.85 -0.31
CA VAL A 136 7.23 0.49 -0.76
C VAL A 136 5.92 -0.27 -0.97
N GLU A 137 5.52 -0.44 -2.22
CA GLU A 137 4.38 -1.28 -2.61
C GLU A 137 4.86 -2.73 -2.70
N ASN A 138 4.19 -3.61 -1.96
CA ASN A 138 4.43 -5.05 -1.92
C ASN A 138 3.10 -5.81 -1.87
N GLY A 139 2.30 -5.68 -2.92
CA GLY A 139 0.94 -6.21 -2.96
C GLY A 139 0.76 -7.46 -3.84
N ALA A 140 1.77 -7.88 -4.59
CA ALA A 140 1.65 -8.99 -5.55
C ALA A 140 1.77 -10.40 -4.93
N GLY A 141 1.84 -10.52 -3.60
CA GLY A 141 1.98 -11.79 -2.87
C GLY A 141 0.68 -12.59 -2.69
N GLY A 142 0.77 -13.79 -2.10
CA GLY A 142 -0.40 -14.52 -1.58
C GLY A 142 -1.27 -15.28 -2.59
N GLY A 143 -0.80 -15.48 -3.84
CA GLY A 143 -1.52 -16.25 -4.86
C GLY A 143 -2.61 -15.47 -5.60
N MET A 144 -2.69 -14.15 -5.41
CA MET A 144 -3.56 -13.27 -6.19
C MET A 144 -2.99 -13.00 -7.58
N LYS A 145 -3.87 -12.60 -8.51
CA LYS A 145 -3.46 -12.17 -9.85
C LYS A 145 -2.60 -10.91 -9.73
N LYS A 146 -1.42 -10.94 -10.34
CA LYS A 146 -0.51 -9.79 -10.43
C LYS A 146 -1.12 -8.69 -11.30
N GLU A 147 -0.89 -7.46 -10.90
CA GLU A 147 -1.34 -6.25 -11.59
C GLU A 147 -0.15 -5.34 -11.86
N PHE A 148 -0.34 -4.36 -12.74
CA PHE A 148 0.65 -3.31 -12.92
C PHE A 148 0.78 -2.50 -11.64
N ALA A 149 2.02 -2.15 -11.29
CA ALA A 149 2.29 -1.25 -10.18
C ALA A 149 1.52 0.07 -10.32
N SER A 150 1.04 0.59 -9.20
CA SER A 150 0.28 1.84 -9.20
C SER A 150 1.10 3.02 -9.73
N THR A 151 0.49 3.84 -10.57
CA THR A 151 1.10 5.11 -11.01
C THR A 151 1.08 6.14 -9.88
N ILE A 152 2.07 7.05 -9.84
CA ILE A 152 1.99 8.23 -8.96
C ILE A 152 0.97 9.19 -9.59
N PRO A 153 -0.14 9.53 -8.91
CA PRO A 153 -1.10 10.49 -9.43
C PRO A 153 -0.47 11.87 -9.62
N ASP A 154 -0.92 12.66 -10.60
CA ASP A 154 -0.38 14.00 -10.89
C ASP A 154 -0.34 14.91 -9.66
N VAL A 155 -1.37 14.82 -8.81
CA VAL A 155 -1.47 15.58 -7.56
C VAL A 155 -0.36 15.26 -6.55
N ALA A 156 0.19 14.04 -6.61
CA ALA A 156 1.26 13.55 -5.74
C ALA A 156 2.65 13.67 -6.37
N ALA A 157 2.76 13.86 -7.69
CA ALA A 157 4.03 13.89 -8.43
C ALA A 157 5.01 15.00 -7.98
N LYS A 158 4.50 16.06 -7.35
CA LYS A 158 5.33 17.13 -6.74
C LYS A 158 5.93 16.76 -5.37
N TYR A 159 5.41 15.72 -4.72
CA TYR A 159 5.85 15.28 -3.39
C TYR A 159 6.64 13.98 -3.43
N VAL A 160 6.36 13.14 -4.42
CA VAL A 160 6.87 11.78 -4.51
C VAL A 160 7.41 11.58 -5.91
N LYS A 161 8.60 10.98 -6.01
CA LYS A 161 9.19 10.53 -7.26
C LYS A 161 9.26 9.01 -7.33
N LYS A 162 9.08 8.50 -8.55
CA LYS A 162 9.24 7.08 -8.83
C LYS A 162 10.71 6.72 -8.85
N MET A 163 11.10 5.73 -8.05
CA MET A 163 12.46 5.18 -8.06
C MET A 163 12.53 3.93 -8.93
N TRP A 164 11.55 3.05 -8.79
CA TRP A 164 11.43 1.80 -9.54
C TRP A 164 10.00 1.29 -9.48
N ALA A 165 9.51 0.66 -10.54
CA ALA A 165 8.20 0.00 -10.58
C ALA A 165 8.27 -1.22 -11.48
N TYR A 166 7.56 -2.27 -11.11
CA TYR A 166 7.55 -3.51 -11.89
C TYR A 166 6.48 -3.57 -12.99
N THR A 167 6.69 -4.43 -13.99
CA THR A 167 5.85 -4.61 -15.19
C THR A 167 4.86 -5.78 -15.16
N GLY A 168 4.84 -6.65 -14.13
CA GLY A 168 3.76 -7.63 -13.89
C GLY A 168 4.10 -9.07 -13.44
N ASP A 169 5.37 -9.45 -13.24
CA ASP A 169 5.84 -10.85 -13.14
C ASP A 169 6.56 -11.20 -11.80
N GLU A 170 6.67 -10.27 -10.86
CA GLU A 170 7.68 -10.28 -9.76
C GLU A 170 7.09 -10.51 -8.36
N TYR A 171 7.95 -10.69 -7.34
CA TYR A 171 7.60 -10.73 -5.91
C TYR A 171 8.61 -9.96 -5.00
N GLY A 172 8.14 -9.06 -4.15
CA GLY A 172 9.01 -8.28 -3.25
C GLY A 172 9.47 -8.98 -1.96
N PHE A 173 10.73 -8.76 -1.54
CA PHE A 173 11.23 -9.16 -0.21
C PHE A 173 12.11 -8.07 0.42
N MET A 174 11.64 -7.44 1.50
CA MET A 174 12.41 -6.42 2.20
C MET A 174 13.27 -7.00 3.33
N SER A 175 14.53 -6.56 3.45
CA SER A 175 15.43 -6.93 4.55
C SER A 175 15.95 -5.71 5.31
N VAL A 176 16.25 -5.84 6.61
CA VAL A 176 16.71 -4.72 7.46
C VAL A 176 18.04 -5.06 8.15
N SER A 177 18.98 -4.12 8.18
CA SER A 177 20.26 -4.24 8.89
C SER A 177 20.50 -3.05 9.85
N LYS A 178 21.57 -3.08 10.66
CA LYS A 178 21.89 -2.02 11.63
C LYS A 178 22.17 -0.64 11.00
N LYS A 179 22.79 -0.59 9.80
CA LYS A 179 23.19 0.68 9.15
C LYS A 179 22.34 1.05 7.95
N TRP A 180 21.67 0.07 7.36
CA TRP A 180 20.86 0.25 6.17
C TRP A 180 19.60 -0.60 6.29
N LEU A 181 18.47 -0.03 5.88
CA LEU A 181 17.35 -0.85 5.46
C LEU A 181 17.61 -1.20 3.99
N LYS A 182 17.77 -2.50 3.69
CA LYS A 182 18.09 -2.98 2.34
C LYS A 182 16.81 -3.53 1.72
N LEU A 183 16.19 -2.72 0.88
CA LEU A 183 15.03 -3.10 0.10
C LEU A 183 15.48 -3.94 -1.10
N GLN A 184 14.89 -5.12 -1.28
CA GLN A 184 15.10 -5.94 -2.48
C GLN A 184 13.75 -6.36 -3.05
N TYR A 185 13.64 -6.41 -4.37
CA TYR A 185 12.57 -7.14 -5.04
C TYR A 185 13.20 -8.31 -5.77
N HIS A 186 12.58 -9.47 -5.61
CA HIS A 186 13.05 -10.70 -6.23
C HIS A 186 12.02 -11.21 -7.26
N THR A 187 12.44 -12.13 -8.09
CA THR A 187 11.55 -12.87 -8.98
C THR A 187 12.13 -14.25 -9.20
N ALA A 188 11.35 -15.11 -9.86
CA ALA A 188 11.85 -16.37 -10.36
C ALA A 188 13.00 -16.13 -11.35
N ASP A 189 14.11 -16.84 -11.20
CA ASP A 189 15.12 -16.83 -12.26
C ASP A 189 14.59 -17.49 -13.54
N ASN A 190 15.39 -17.40 -14.61
CA ASN A 190 15.01 -17.94 -15.91
C ASN A 190 15.07 -19.48 -16.00
N LYS A 191 15.27 -20.20 -14.89
CA LYS A 191 15.29 -21.66 -14.83
C LYS A 191 13.97 -22.25 -14.35
N TRP A 192 13.06 -21.41 -13.85
CA TRP A 192 11.71 -21.85 -13.52
C TRP A 192 10.94 -22.24 -14.77
N ASN A 193 10.24 -23.37 -14.70
CA ASN A 193 9.18 -23.72 -15.63
C ASN A 193 7.87 -23.80 -14.85
N PHE A 194 7.00 -22.80 -14.98
CA PHE A 194 5.68 -22.78 -14.36
C PHE A 194 4.66 -23.47 -15.27
N THR A 195 3.91 -24.40 -14.71
CA THR A 195 2.92 -25.21 -15.42
C THR A 195 1.85 -25.67 -14.43
N GLU A 196 0.65 -25.95 -14.94
CA GLU A 196 -0.48 -26.43 -14.13
C GLU A 196 -0.25 -27.85 -13.61
N ASN A 197 0.63 -28.62 -14.26
CA ASN A 197 0.97 -29.97 -13.83
C ASN A 197 2.25 -29.98 -12.98
N SER A 198 2.12 -30.37 -11.71
CA SER A 198 3.22 -30.35 -10.75
C SER A 198 4.41 -31.24 -11.14
N THR A 199 4.20 -32.29 -11.94
CA THR A 199 5.28 -33.16 -12.43
C THR A 199 6.17 -32.48 -13.47
N ASP A 200 5.64 -31.48 -14.15
CA ASP A 200 6.32 -30.76 -15.23
C ASP A 200 6.93 -29.44 -14.73
N LEU A 201 6.65 -29.08 -13.47
CA LEU A 201 7.21 -27.92 -12.79
C LEU A 201 8.72 -28.11 -12.61
N THR A 202 9.51 -27.15 -13.11
CA THR A 202 10.94 -27.09 -12.80
C THR A 202 11.19 -25.98 -11.80
N VAL A 203 11.80 -26.33 -10.67
CA VAL A 203 12.21 -25.38 -9.63
C VAL A 203 13.50 -24.71 -10.06
N GLY A 204 13.45 -23.39 -10.27
CA GLY A 204 14.62 -22.54 -10.48
C GLY A 204 15.12 -21.89 -9.19
N GLY A 205 15.98 -20.89 -9.34
CA GLY A 205 16.45 -20.01 -8.25
C GLY A 205 15.65 -18.73 -8.15
N ASP A 206 16.19 -17.76 -7.40
CA ASP A 206 15.70 -16.39 -7.33
C ASP A 206 16.62 -15.42 -8.09
N SER A 207 16.03 -14.33 -8.58
CA SER A 207 16.71 -13.21 -9.23
C SER A 207 16.35 -11.91 -8.54
N THR A 208 17.34 -11.10 -8.14
CA THR A 208 17.08 -9.74 -7.62
C THR A 208 16.95 -8.77 -8.79
N VAL A 209 15.82 -8.07 -8.87
CA VAL A 209 15.52 -7.13 -9.98
C VAL A 209 15.52 -5.67 -9.55
N HIS A 210 15.44 -5.42 -8.24
CA HIS A 210 15.65 -4.11 -7.66
C HIS A 210 16.32 -4.24 -6.32
N CYS A 211 17.27 -3.37 -6.05
CA CYS A 211 17.97 -3.32 -4.78
C CYS A 211 18.26 -1.89 -4.38
N TRP A 212 17.98 -1.55 -3.13
CA TRP A 212 18.15 -0.20 -2.64
C TRP A 212 18.58 -0.15 -1.17
N TYR A 213 19.56 0.70 -0.88
CA TYR A 213 19.99 1.02 0.46
C TYR A 213 19.28 2.29 0.93
N ILE A 214 18.36 2.15 1.87
CA ILE A 214 17.67 3.26 2.54
C ILE A 214 18.52 3.71 3.75
N PRO A 215 18.96 4.98 3.79
CA PRO A 215 19.77 5.52 4.87
C PRO A 215 18.91 5.94 6.08
N VAL A 216 19.53 5.94 7.26
CA VAL A 216 18.87 6.31 8.53
C VAL A 216 18.56 7.81 8.65
N ASP A 217 19.14 8.65 7.78
CA ASP A 217 18.85 10.08 7.74
C ASP A 217 17.61 10.43 6.89
N GLY A 218 17.00 9.41 6.27
CA GLY A 218 15.85 9.54 5.38
C GLY A 218 16.17 10.20 4.03
N ALA A 219 17.45 10.33 3.68
CA ALA A 219 17.84 10.69 2.32
C ALA A 219 17.42 9.62 1.32
N GLU A 220 17.46 9.96 0.04
CA GLU A 220 17.04 9.09 -1.06
C GLU A 220 17.77 7.74 -1.10
N GLY A 221 18.97 7.64 -0.54
CA GLY A 221 19.75 6.41 -0.59
C GLY A 221 20.38 6.15 -1.95
N LYS A 222 20.67 4.88 -2.24
CA LYS A 222 21.34 4.44 -3.47
C LYS A 222 21.06 2.99 -3.80
N ALA A 223 21.25 2.63 -5.06
CA ALA A 223 21.24 1.23 -5.47
C ALA A 223 22.30 0.42 -4.71
N CYS A 224 22.00 -0.86 -4.47
CA CYS A 224 23.04 -1.86 -4.32
C CYS A 224 23.37 -2.43 -5.72
#